data_AF-A0A0N0D7J8-F1
#
_entry.id   AF-A0A0N0D7J8-F1
#
_cell.length_a   1.000
_cell.length_b   1.000
_cell.length_c   1.000
_cell.angle_alpha   90.00
_cell.angle_beta   90.00
_cell.angle_gamma   90.00
#
_symmetry.space_group_name_H-M   'P 1'
#
loop_
_entity.id
_entity.type
_entity.pdbx_description
1 polymer ?
#
loop_
_entity_poly.entity_id
_entity_poly.type
_entity_poly.pdbx_seq_one_letter_code
_entity_poly.pdbx_strand_id
1 'polypeptide(L)'
;MYDVFEIAVEKGMEKGMEKGMEKARREMLLEALSETIGFVPPSIIDSVNKISRTDVLSGLFKQAIKCQNVDQFQKSLQMAM
;
A
#
# COMPACT_ATOMS: atom_id res chain seq x y z
N MET A 1 -22.13 5.76 31.21
CA MET A 1 -20.85 6.48 31.01
C MET A 1 -19.71 5.52 30.66
N TYR A 2 -19.67 4.32 31.25
CA TYR A 2 -18.74 3.24 30.88
C TYR A 2 -18.85 2.82 29.40
N ASP A 3 -20.07 2.69 28.87
CA ASP A 3 -20.29 2.21 27.50
C ASP A 3 -19.68 3.12 26.40
N VAL A 4 -19.66 4.44 26.60
CA VAL A 4 -19.10 5.37 25.60
C VAL A 4 -17.58 5.23 25.51
N PHE A 5 -16.93 5.00 26.65
CA PHE A 5 -15.48 4.81 26.69
C PHE A 5 -15.08 3.48 26.05
N GLU A 6 -15.81 2.40 26.35
CA GLU A 6 -15.57 1.09 25.73
C GLU A 6 -15.74 1.14 24.21
N ILE A 7 -16.85 1.72 23.72
CA ILE A 7 -17.08 1.91 22.27
C ILE A 7 -15.98 2.76 21.62
N ALA A 8 -15.49 3.79 22.31
CA ALA A 8 -14.41 4.62 21.80
C ALA A 8 -13.09 3.85 21.68
N VAL A 9 -12.78 3.00 22.66
CA VAL A 9 -11.59 2.12 22.65
C VAL A 9 -11.70 1.10 21.52
N GLU A 10 -12.83 0.41 21.38
CA GLU A 10 -13.07 -0.57 20.31
C GLU A 10 -12.89 0.06 18.92
N LYS A 11 -13.57 1.18 18.66
CA LYS A 11 -13.44 1.90 17.38
C LYS A 11 -12.03 2.42 17.14
N GLY A 12 -11.31 2.78 18.20
CA GLY A 12 -9.91 3.18 18.14
C GLY A 12 -9.02 2.02 17.70
N MET A 13 -9.22 0.84 18.28
CA MET A 13 -8.50 -0.38 17.93
C MET A 13 -8.78 -0.83 16.50
N GLU A 14 -10.06 -0.86 16.07
CA GLU A 14 -10.44 -1.20 14.69
C GLU A 14 -9.77 -0.27 13.68
N LYS A 15 -9.88 1.05 13.87
CA LYS A 15 -9.23 2.03 12.99
C LYS A 15 -7.71 1.92 12.99
N GLY A 16 -7.12 1.60 14.14
CA GLY A 16 -5.68 1.36 14.25
C GLY A 16 -5.25 0.15 13.43
N MET A 17 -6.01 -0.94 13.52
CA MET A 17 -5.75 -2.17 12.79
C MET A 17 -5.90 -1.98 11.28
N GLU A 18 -6.98 -1.31 10.82
CA GLU A 18 -7.18 -0.99 9.40
C GLU A 18 -6.02 -0.18 8.83
N LYS A 19 -5.61 0.90 9.52
CA LYS A 19 -4.45 1.71 9.11
C LYS A 19 -3.15 0.92 9.08
N GLY A 20 -2.95 0.03 10.05
CA GLY A 20 -1.79 -0.87 10.10
C GLY A 20 -1.74 -1.79 8.89
N MET A 21 -2.87 -2.41 8.53
CA MET A 21 -2.99 -3.28 7.37
C MET A 21 -2.76 -2.53 6.05
N GLU A 22 -3.27 -1.30 5.93
CA GLU A 22 -3.00 -0.47 4.75
C GLU A 22 -1.50 -0.13 4.60
N LYS A 23 -0.84 0.25 5.71
CA LYS A 23 0.60 0.56 5.71
C LYS A 23 1.41 -0.67 5.32
N ALA A 24 1.13 -1.82 5.93
CA ALA A 24 1.81 -3.08 5.63
C ALA A 24 1.68 -3.46 4.15
N ARG A 25 0.51 -3.24 3.54
CA ARG A 25 0.30 -3.54 2.11
C ARG A 25 1.16 -2.66 1.20
N ARG A 26 1.29 -1.37 1.52
CA ARG A 26 2.16 -0.44 0.76
C ARG A 26 3.62 -0.83 0.93
N GLU A 27 4.04 -1.15 2.14
CA GLU A 27 5.41 -1.59 2.44
C GLU A 27 5.76 -2.87 1.66
N MET A 28 4.90 -3.90 1.71
CA MET A 28 5.08 -5.14 0.96
C MET A 28 5.16 -4.91 -0.56
N LEU A 29 4.37 -3.97 -1.10
CA LEU A 29 4.44 -3.60 -2.52
C LEU A 29 5.78 -2.95 -2.88
N LEU A 30 6.26 -2.02 -2.06
CA LEU A 30 7.53 -1.34 -2.31
C LEU A 30 8.72 -2.28 -2.13
N GLU A 31 8.66 -3.20 -1.18
CA GLU A 31 9.68 -4.24 -0.96
C GLU A 31 9.73 -5.20 -2.16
N ALA A 32 8.58 -5.70 -2.63
CA ALA A 32 8.51 -6.55 -3.82
C ALA A 32 9.03 -5.82 -5.08
N LEU A 33 8.78 -4.52 -5.21
CA LEU A 33 9.39 -3.71 -6.27
C LEU A 33 10.90 -3.63 -6.12
N SER A 34 11.39 -3.36 -4.92
CA SER A 34 12.83 -3.24 -4.71
C SER A 34 13.57 -4.55 -5.01
N GLU A 35 12.97 -5.70 -4.67
CA GLU A 35 13.51 -7.03 -4.99
C GLU A 35 13.52 -7.34 -6.50
N THR A 36 12.53 -6.86 -7.25
CA THR A 36 12.36 -7.21 -8.67
C THR A 36 13.12 -6.28 -9.62
N ILE A 37 13.15 -4.98 -9.31
CA ILE A 37 13.72 -3.96 -10.19
C ILE A 37 14.87 -3.17 -9.55
N GLY A 38 15.22 -3.47 -8.29
CA GLY A 38 16.31 -2.83 -7.56
C GLY A 38 15.90 -1.49 -6.95
N PHE A 39 16.40 -0.39 -7.53
CA PHE A 39 16.17 0.95 -6.99
C PHE A 39 14.76 1.45 -7.36
N VAL A 40 13.94 1.75 -6.35
CA VAL A 40 12.61 2.34 -6.52
C VAL A 40 12.70 3.86 -6.40
N PRO A 41 12.36 4.63 -7.46
CA PRO A 41 12.41 6.08 -7.40
C PRO A 41 11.47 6.67 -6.33
N PRO A 42 11.87 7.77 -5.66
CA PRO A 42 11.04 8.45 -4.67
C PRO A 42 9.64 8.84 -5.18
N SER A 43 9.52 9.23 -6.44
CA SER A 43 8.24 9.57 -7.07
C SER A 43 7.24 8.40 -7.11
N ILE A 44 7.74 7.17 -7.27
CA ILE A 44 6.92 5.95 -7.23
C ILE A 44 6.51 5.64 -5.79
N ILE A 45 7.44 5.75 -4.84
CA ILE A 45 7.18 5.57 -3.41
C ILE A 45 6.06 6.52 -2.95
N ASP A 46 6.16 7.80 -3.28
CA ASP A 46 5.17 8.82 -2.95
C ASP A 46 3.81 8.53 -3.57
N SER A 47 3.79 8.03 -4.80
CA SER A 47 2.56 7.71 -5.52
C SER A 47 1.87 6.48 -4.90
N VAL A 48 2.62 5.42 -4.59
CA VAL A 48 2.10 4.23 -3.88
C VAL A 48 1.55 4.60 -2.50
N ASN A 49 2.24 5.48 -1.77
CA ASN A 49 1.82 5.91 -0.45
C ASN A 49 0.50 6.70 -0.43
N LYS A 50 0.11 7.30 -1.56
CA LYS A 50 -1.19 8.00 -1.71
C LYS A 50 -2.35 7.05 -1.99
N ILE A 51 -2.10 5.78 -2.33
CA ILE A 51 -3.16 4.81 -2.65
C ILE A 51 -3.75 4.26 -1.34
N SER A 52 -5.06 4.44 -1.15
CA SER A 52 -5.85 3.83 -0.06
C SER A 52 -6.66 2.61 -0.50
N ARG A 53 -6.87 2.44 -1.80
CA ARG A 53 -7.64 1.32 -2.36
C ARG A 53 -6.88 0.01 -2.26
N THR A 54 -7.38 -0.86 -1.39
CA THR A 54 -6.88 -2.21 -1.12
C THR A 54 -6.76 -3.06 -2.39
N ASP A 55 -7.78 -3.05 -3.25
CA ASP A 55 -7.81 -3.83 -4.49
C ASP A 55 -6.77 -3.33 -5.51
N VAL A 56 -6.59 -2.01 -5.63
CA VAL A 56 -5.56 -1.39 -6.45
C VAL A 56 -4.16 -1.80 -5.99
N LEU A 57 -3.88 -1.69 -4.69
CA LEU A 57 -2.59 -2.11 -4.12
C LEU A 57 -2.31 -3.61 -4.36
N SER A 58 -3.32 -4.48 -4.26
CA SER A 58 -3.18 -5.90 -4.58
C SER A 58 -2.90 -6.16 -6.06
N GLY A 59 -3.53 -5.40 -6.96
CA GLY A 59 -3.24 -5.46 -8.40
C GLY A 59 -1.80 -5.06 -8.69
N LEU A 60 -1.37 -3.92 -8.13
CA LEU A 60 -0.01 -3.42 -8.28
C LEU A 60 1.03 -4.38 -7.70
N PHE A 61 0.74 -5.06 -6.58
CA PHE A 61 1.64 -6.06 -6.01
C PHE A 61 1.90 -7.21 -6.98
N LYS A 62 0.85 -7.69 -7.65
CA LYS A 62 0.99 -8.73 -8.68
C LYS A 62 1.78 -8.24 -9.90
N GLN A 63 1.72 -6.95 -10.22
CA GLN A 63 2.52 -6.35 -11.30
C GLN A 63 3.98 -6.18 -10.88
N ALA A 64 4.24 -5.71 -9.66
CA ALA A 64 5.59 -5.57 -9.11
C ALA A 64 6.40 -6.85 -9.26
N ILE A 65 5.83 -8.01 -8.87
CA ILE A 65 6.47 -9.32 -8.99
C ILE A 65 6.86 -9.70 -10.44
N LYS A 66 6.20 -9.11 -11.44
CA LYS A 66 6.38 -9.43 -12.87
C LYS A 66 7.18 -8.38 -13.64
N CYS A 67 7.31 -7.18 -13.10
CA CYS A 67 7.99 -6.08 -13.77
C CYS A 67 9.50 -6.34 -13.83
N GLN A 68 10.12 -5.98 -14.95
CA GLN A 68 11.57 -6.13 -15.17
C GLN A 68 12.34 -4.82 -14.98
N ASN A 69 11.63 -3.68 -14.92
CA ASN A 69 12.21 -2.36 -14.73
C ASN A 69 11.18 -1.37 -14.20
N VAL A 70 11.70 -0.20 -13.78
CA VAL A 70 10.93 0.93 -13.26
C VAL A 70 9.85 1.40 -14.25
N ASP A 71 10.18 1.51 -15.54
CA ASP A 71 9.24 2.04 -16.56
C ASP A 71 7.99 1.17 -16.72
N GLN A 72 8.15 -0.17 -16.67
CA GLN A 72 7.02 -1.11 -16.72
C GLN A 72 6.09 -0.93 -15.51
N PHE A 73 6.66 -0.77 -14.31
CA PHE A 73 5.84 -0.54 -13.13
C PHE A 73 5.17 0.83 -13.17
N GLN A 74 5.88 1.87 -13.60
CA GLN A 74 5.33 3.22 -13.71
C GLN A 74 4.11 3.28 -14.64
N LYS A 75 4.12 2.55 -15.76
CA LYS A 75 2.95 2.43 -16.64
C LYS A 75 1.77 1.74 -15.93
N SER A 76 2.04 0.66 -15.20
CA SER A 76 1.01 -0.06 -14.43
C SER A 76 0.40 0.83 -13.35
N LEU A 77 1.23 1.62 -12.67
CA LEU A 77 0.81 2.59 -11.67
C LEU A 77 -0.07 3.69 -12.27
N GLN A 78 0.32 4.25 -13.42
CA GLN A 78 -0.47 5.26 -14.14
C GLN A 78 -1.83 4.75 -14.60
N MET A 79 -1.95 3.48 -14.99
CA MET A 79 -3.24 2.89 -15.38
C MET A 79 -4.15 2.60 -14.18
N ALA A 80 -3.60 2.52 -12.98
CA ALA A 80 -4.33 2.15 -11.77
C ALA A 80 -4.79 3.35 -10.93
N MET A 81 -4.27 4.54 -11.22
CA MET A 81 -4.67 5.83 -10.62
C MET A 81 -5.80 6.48 -11.41
#